data_AF-A0A538R9N7-F1
#
_entry.id   AF-A0A538R9N7-F1
#
_cell.length_a   1.000
_cell.length_b   1.000
_cell.length_c   1.000
_cell.angle_alpha   90.00
_cell.angle_beta   90.00
_cell.angle_gamma   90.00
#
_symmetry.space_group_name_H-M   'P 1'
#
loop_
_entity.id
_entity.type
_entity.pdbx_description
1 polymer ?
#
loop_
_entity_poly.entity_id
_entity_poly.type
_entity_poly.pdbx_seq_one_letter_code
_entity_poly.pdbx_strand_id
1 'polypeptide(L)'
;MIRAMMLVVVLATLGTACSREPRWTLWETRGNEATKKESGLERQVCETLRDRAERNEQEVVELFARLDQQLVAGGGRPEPQTRLPVTYRCRRDGE
;
A
#
# COMPACT_ATOMS: atom_id res chain seq x y z
N MET A 1 -11.82 37.60 36.94
CA MET A 1 -12.40 37.35 35.60
C MET A 1 -11.35 37.04 34.50
N ILE A 2 -10.13 36.61 34.86
CA ILE A 2 -9.02 36.40 33.88
C ILE A 2 -8.81 34.91 33.55
N ARG A 3 -9.27 33.99 34.41
CA ARG A 3 -9.05 32.54 34.25
C ARG A 3 -9.86 31.88 33.13
N ALA A 4 -11.05 32.40 32.80
CA ALA A 4 -11.90 31.82 31.77
C ALA A 4 -11.40 32.10 30.34
N MET A 5 -10.66 33.20 30.14
CA MET A 5 -10.19 33.62 28.82
C MET A 5 -9.04 32.75 28.28
N MET A 6 -8.17 32.22 29.16
CA MET A 6 -7.08 31.34 28.72
C MET A 6 -7.57 29.98 28.20
N LEU A 7 -8.71 29.48 28.69
CA LEU A 7 -9.24 28.18 28.28
C LEU A 7 -9.76 28.19 26.84
N VAL A 8 -10.28 29.32 26.36
CA VAL A 8 -10.81 29.44 24.98
C VAL A 8 -9.68 29.42 23.94
N VAL A 9 -8.50 29.97 24.27
CA VAL A 9 -7.35 30.01 23.34
C VAL A 9 -6.71 28.62 23.18
N VAL A 10 -6.68 27.81 24.24
CA VAL A 10 -6.09 26.45 24.20
C VAL A 10 -6.98 25.45 23.46
N LEU A 11 -8.32 25.62 23.52
CA LEU A 11 -9.24 24.77 22.75
C LEU A 11 -9.29 25.10 21.26
N ALA A 12 -8.95 26.33 20.84
CA ALA A 12 -8.91 26.70 19.43
C ALA A 12 -7.71 26.08 18.67
N THR A 13 -6.59 25.80 19.35
CA THR A 13 -5.42 25.13 18.72
C THR A 13 -5.59 23.63 18.50
N LEU A 14 -6.60 23.00 19.12
CA LEU A 14 -6.93 21.58 18.88
C LEU A 14 -7.86 21.38 17.68
N GLY A 15 -8.47 22.46 17.15
CA GLY A 15 -9.45 22.40 16.05
C GLY A 15 -8.86 22.32 14.63
N THR A 16 -7.56 22.58 14.44
CA THR A 16 -6.93 22.59 13.11
C THR A 16 -6.23 21.28 12.74
N ALA A 17 -6.39 20.22 13.53
CA ALA A 17 -5.92 18.88 13.16
C ALA A 17 -6.96 18.07 12.34
N CYS A 18 -8.15 18.61 12.08
CA CYS A 18 -9.23 17.94 11.35
C CYS A 18 -9.40 18.42 9.89
N SER A 19 -8.33 18.92 9.27
CA SER A 19 -8.32 19.29 7.85
C SER A 19 -6.97 18.94 7.23
N ARG A 20 -6.78 17.67 6.89
CA ARG A 20 -5.77 17.33 5.91
C ARG A 20 -6.31 16.20 5.07
N GLU A 21 -6.49 16.50 3.79
CA GLU A 21 -6.85 15.56 2.74
C GLU A 21 -6.11 14.22 2.91
N PRO A 22 -6.73 13.12 2.45
CA PRO A 22 -5.98 11.88 2.29
C PRO A 22 -4.73 12.18 1.46
N ARG A 23 -3.54 11.99 2.04
CA ARG A 23 -2.31 12.55 1.44
C ARG A 23 -1.73 11.63 0.38
N TRP A 24 -1.89 10.33 0.55
CA TRP A 24 -1.35 9.32 -0.33
C TRP A 24 -2.31 8.14 -0.46
N THR A 25 -2.32 7.57 -1.65
CA THR A 25 -3.02 6.35 -2.00
C THR A 25 -2.02 5.33 -2.54
N LEU A 26 -2.12 4.10 -2.07
CA LEU A 26 -1.44 2.95 -2.64
C LEU A 26 -2.24 2.40 -3.83
N TRP A 27 -1.60 2.39 -4.98
CA TRP A 27 -2.12 1.82 -6.22
C TRP A 27 -1.39 0.53 -6.54
N GLU A 28 -2.15 -0.49 -6.94
CA GLU A 28 -1.64 -1.70 -7.57
C GLU A 28 -1.90 -1.60 -9.07
N THR A 29 -0.88 -1.83 -9.90
CA THR A 29 -1.03 -1.93 -11.35
C THR A 29 -0.69 -3.35 -11.78
N ARG A 30 -1.63 -4.01 -12.44
CA ARG A 30 -1.50 -5.36 -12.98
C ARG A 30 -1.80 -5.33 -14.47
N GLY A 31 -0.75 -5.47 -15.29
CA GLY A 31 -0.87 -5.23 -16.73
C GLY A 31 -1.36 -3.80 -17.01
N ASN A 32 -2.53 -3.65 -17.64
CA ASN A 32 -3.13 -2.36 -17.96
C ASN A 32 -4.15 -1.86 -16.92
N GLU A 33 -4.40 -2.65 -15.88
CA GLU A 33 -5.39 -2.32 -14.85
C GLU A 33 -4.70 -1.68 -13.65
N ALA A 34 -5.20 -0.51 -13.21
CA ALA A 34 -4.75 0.16 -12.00
C ALA A 34 -5.89 0.18 -10.96
N THR A 35 -5.62 -0.39 -9.79
CA THR A 35 -6.58 -0.56 -8.71
C THR A 35 -6.10 0.16 -7.45
N LYS A 36 -6.97 0.97 -6.86
CA LYS A 36 -6.74 1.61 -5.56
C LYS A 36 -6.85 0.56 -4.44
N LYS A 37 -5.80 0.40 -3.64
CA LYS A 37 -5.78 -0.56 -2.51
C LYS A 37 -6.16 0.12 -1.20
N GLU A 38 -5.50 1.23 -0.89
CA GLU A 38 -5.69 1.94 0.37
C GLU A 38 -5.40 3.43 0.18
N SER A 39 -6.20 4.29 0.82
CA SER A 39 -6.14 5.75 0.68
C SER A 39 -6.22 6.41 2.05
N GLY A 40 -5.88 7.69 2.14
CA GLY A 40 -5.85 8.37 3.44
C GLY A 40 -4.56 8.17 4.22
N LEU A 41 -3.51 7.72 3.53
CA LEU A 41 -2.25 7.35 4.16
C LEU A 41 -1.33 8.55 4.33
N GLU A 42 -0.54 8.53 5.40
CA GLU A 42 0.69 9.31 5.42
C GLU A 42 1.69 8.74 4.42
N ARG A 43 2.59 9.59 3.90
CA ARG A 43 3.58 9.19 2.89
C ARG A 43 4.38 7.97 3.34
N GLN A 44 4.92 8.01 4.56
CA GLN A 44 5.78 6.96 5.09
C GLN A 44 5.02 5.64 5.28
N VAL A 45 3.76 5.70 5.68
CA VAL A 45 2.89 4.52 5.79
C VAL A 45 2.62 3.92 4.41
N CYS A 46 2.28 4.75 3.42
CA CYS A 46 2.09 4.28 2.05
C CYS A 46 3.34 3.57 1.51
N GLU A 47 4.51 4.19 1.63
CA GLU A 47 5.78 3.61 1.17
C GLU A 47 6.08 2.29 1.88
N THR A 48 5.83 2.20 3.19
CA THR A 48 5.99 0.96 3.96
C THR A 48 5.06 -0.14 3.45
N LEU A 49 3.81 0.20 3.12
CA LEU A 49 2.84 -0.73 2.55
C LEU A 49 3.23 -1.16 1.14
N ARG A 50 3.76 -0.24 0.31
CA ARG A 50 4.32 -0.56 -1.01
C ARG A 50 5.43 -1.58 -0.87
N ASP A 51 6.44 -1.30 -0.06
CA ASP A 51 7.59 -2.19 0.09
C ASP A 51 7.19 -3.56 0.64
N ARG A 52 6.20 -3.60 1.54
CA ARG A 52 5.62 -4.86 2.03
C ARG A 52 4.91 -5.63 0.93
N ALA A 53 4.09 -4.96 0.13
CA ALA A 53 3.38 -5.60 -0.98
C ALA A 53 4.36 -6.15 -2.03
N GLU A 54 5.42 -5.40 -2.36
CA GLU A 54 6.46 -5.85 -3.27
C GLU A 54 7.21 -7.09 -2.75
N ARG A 55 7.59 -7.11 -1.46
CA ARG A 55 8.20 -8.30 -0.85
C ARG A 55 7.25 -9.51 -0.87
N ASN A 56 5.97 -9.30 -0.55
CA ASN A 56 5.00 -10.40 -0.59
C ASN A 56 4.86 -10.98 -2.01
N GLU A 57 4.80 -10.14 -3.05
CA GLU A 57 4.76 -10.65 -4.43
C GLU A 57 6.04 -11.43 -4.79
N GLN A 58 7.22 -10.97 -4.33
CA GLN A 58 8.48 -11.71 -4.53
C GLN A 58 8.43 -13.09 -3.84
N GLU A 59 8.01 -13.14 -2.57
CA GLU A 59 7.89 -14.40 -1.82
C GLU A 59 6.94 -15.38 -2.52
N VAL A 60 5.84 -14.88 -3.07
CA VAL A 60 4.87 -15.69 -3.82
C VAL A 60 5.49 -16.22 -5.12
N VAL A 61 6.21 -15.38 -5.89
CA VAL A 61 6.93 -15.81 -7.10
C VAL A 61 7.95 -16.89 -6.78
N GLU A 62 8.72 -16.73 -5.70
CA GLU A 62 9.70 -17.72 -5.25
C GLU A 62 9.04 -19.03 -4.78
N LEU A 63 7.88 -18.95 -4.13
CA LEU A 63 7.12 -20.14 -3.73
C LEU A 63 6.68 -20.92 -4.96
N PHE A 64 6.14 -20.25 -5.97
CA PHE A 64 5.74 -20.90 -7.22
C PHE A 64 6.92 -21.53 -7.96
N ALA A 65 8.05 -20.83 -8.03
CA ALA A 65 9.27 -21.39 -8.63
C ALA A 65 9.71 -22.67 -7.91
N ARG A 66 9.63 -22.71 -6.56
CA ARG A 66 9.92 -23.91 -5.77
C ARG A 66 8.93 -25.05 -6.03
N LEU A 67 7.63 -24.75 -6.15
CA LEU A 67 6.60 -25.75 -6.46
C LEU A 67 6.81 -26.34 -7.86
N ASP A 68 7.10 -25.52 -8.86
CA ASP A 68 7.38 -25.98 -10.23
C ASP A 68 8.60 -26.91 -10.27
N GLN A 69 9.67 -26.57 -9.52
CA GLN A 69 10.84 -27.43 -9.40
C GLN A 69 10.50 -28.79 -8.77
N GLN A 70 9.68 -28.82 -7.71
CA GLN A 70 9.24 -30.06 -7.07
C GLN A 70 8.36 -30.91 -8.00
N LEU A 71 7.46 -30.28 -8.76
CA LEU A 71 6.62 -30.95 -9.75
C LEU A 71 7.47 -31.60 -10.85
N VAL A 72 8.44 -30.87 -11.40
CA VAL A 72 9.38 -31.39 -12.41
C VAL A 72 10.19 -32.56 -11.83
N ALA A 73 10.69 -32.44 -10.60
CA ALA A 73 11.42 -33.53 -9.94
C ALA A 73 10.56 -34.79 -9.75
N GLY A 74 9.26 -34.64 -9.54
CA GLY A 74 8.29 -35.73 -9.49
C GLY A 74 7.85 -36.29 -10.85
N GLY A 75 8.43 -35.82 -11.97
CA GLY A 75 8.06 -36.23 -13.33
C GLY A 75 6.81 -35.54 -13.88
N GLY A 76 6.27 -34.55 -13.17
CA GLY A 76 5.17 -33.71 -13.61
C GLY A 76 5.62 -32.63 -14.59
N ARG A 77 4.65 -32.05 -15.31
CA ARG A 77 4.87 -30.87 -16.16
C ARG A 77 4.20 -29.66 -15.50
N PRO A 78 4.94 -28.61 -15.13
CA PRO A 78 4.36 -27.41 -14.56
C PRO A 78 3.48 -26.70 -15.59
N GLU A 79 2.35 -26.19 -15.13
CA GLU A 79 1.44 -25.43 -15.97
C GLU A 79 1.97 -24.00 -16.15
N PRO A 80 1.94 -23.42 -17.37
CA PRO A 80 2.43 -22.07 -17.58
C PRO A 80 1.61 -21.07 -16.76
N GLN A 81 2.23 -20.45 -15.76
CA GLN A 81 1.57 -19.42 -14.97
C GLN A 81 1.61 -18.08 -15.70
N THR A 82 0.49 -17.68 -16.29
CA THR A 82 0.28 -16.33 -16.85
C THR A 82 -0.03 -15.34 -15.73
N ARG A 83 0.94 -15.10 -14.84
CA ARG A 83 0.84 -14.03 -13.86
C ARG A 83 1.32 -12.72 -14.50
N LEU A 84 0.41 -11.77 -14.65
CA LEU A 84 0.79 -10.43 -15.09
C LEU A 84 1.67 -9.78 -14.02
N PRO A 85 2.73 -9.05 -14.41
CA PRO A 85 3.57 -8.34 -13.45
C PRO A 85 2.71 -7.35 -12.67
N VAL A 86 2.86 -7.37 -11.35
CA VAL A 86 2.20 -6.46 -10.43
C VAL A 86 3.22 -5.42 -9.98
N THR A 87 2.83 -4.15 -10.02
CA THR A 87 3.64 -3.04 -9.51
C THR A 87 2.84 -2.21 -8.53
N TYR A 88 3.50 -1.71 -7.49
CA TYR A 88 2.87 -0.90 -6.46
C TYR A 88 3.41 0.52 -6.52
N ARG A 89 2.53 1.52 -6.41
CA ARG A 89 2.93 2.93 -6.39
C ARG A 89 2.14 3.71 -5.38
N CYS A 90 2.84 4.50 -4.60
CA CYS A 90 2.24 5.57 -3.81
C CYS A 90 2.06 6.79 -4.69
N ARG A 91 0.84 7.31 -4.75
CA ARG A 91 0.51 8.57 -5.42
C ARG A 91 -0.18 9.50 -4.45
N ARG A 92 0.05 10.80 -4.58
CA ARG A 92 -0.75 11.78 -3.85
C ARG A 92 -2.17 11.78 -4.45
N ASP A 93 -3.18 11.97 -3.62
CA ASP A 93 -4.54 12.10 -4.14
C ASP A 93 -4.64 13.36 -5.02
N GLY A 94 -5.15 13.19 -6.25
CA GLY A 94 -5.22 14.25 -7.28
C GLY A 94 -4.13 14.20 -8.36
N GLU A 95 -3.20 13.24 -8.30
CA GLU A 95 -2.20 12.96 -9.37
C GLU A 95 -2.64 11.89 -10.39
#